data_AF-A0A810DV02-F1
#
_entry.id   AF-A0A810DV02-F1
#
_cell.length_a   1.000
_cell.length_b   1.000
_cell.length_c   1.000
_cell.angle_alpha   90.00
_cell.angle_beta   90.00
_cell.angle_gamma   90.00
#
_symmetry.space_group_name_H-M   'P 1'
#
loop_
_entity.id
_entity.type
_entity.pdbx_description
1 polymer ?
#
loop_
_entity_poly.entity_id
_entity_poly.type
_entity_poly.pdbx_seq_one_letter_code
_entity_poly.pdbx_strand_id
1 'polypeptide(L)'
;MDGAGSWIKFRHITLPGISPITFFILVTSLIGALQDFTRFIIMTAGGPNYSTTTIVYYLYTTAFQYNDMGFASAIAWFVGFIIMIITLINFLASKKWVHYN
;
A
#
# COMPACT_ATOMS: atom_id res chain seq x y z
N MET A 1 -7.36 16.17 38.95
CA MET A 1 -8.31 16.34 37.81
C MET A 1 -7.49 16.92 36.68
N ASP A 2 -6.83 16.03 35.94
CA ASP A 2 -5.55 16.35 35.31
C ASP A 2 -5.74 17.19 34.06
N GLY A 3 -5.26 18.44 34.12
CA GLY A 3 -5.30 19.47 33.09
C GLY A 3 -4.44 19.18 31.86
N ALA A 4 -4.50 17.96 31.34
CA ALA A 4 -3.89 17.60 30.07
C ALA A 4 -4.69 18.27 28.93
N GLY A 5 -4.11 19.30 28.31
CA GLY A 5 -4.67 19.95 27.13
C GLY A 5 -4.95 18.95 26.00
N SER A 6 -5.87 19.28 25.09
CA SER A 6 -6.38 18.39 24.03
C SER A 6 -5.27 17.69 23.23
N TRP A 7 -4.11 18.34 23.06
CA TRP A 7 -2.94 17.76 22.39
C TRP A 7 -2.29 16.60 23.16
N ILE A 8 -2.18 16.71 24.48
CA ILE A 8 -1.61 15.67 25.34
C ILE A 8 -2.54 14.45 25.35
N LYS A 9 -3.85 14.66 25.46
CA LYS A 9 -4.86 13.60 25.35
C LYS A 9 -4.84 12.92 23.99
N PHE A 10 -4.75 13.69 22.90
CA PHE A 10 -4.67 13.13 21.56
C PHE A 10 -3.45 12.20 21.42
N ARG A 11 -2.25 12.68 21.76
CA ARG A 11 -1.01 11.91 21.56
C ARG A 11 -0.83 10.73 22.51
N HIS A 12 -1.30 10.81 23.76
CA HIS A 12 -1.06 9.78 24.78
C HIS A 12 -2.26 8.86 25.04
N ILE A 13 -3.47 9.22 24.62
CA ILE A 13 -4.69 8.44 24.86
C ILE A 13 -5.31 8.03 23.53
N THR A 14 -5.66 8.99 22.68
CA THR A 14 -6.37 8.71 21.42
C THR A 14 -5.50 7.96 20.42
N LEU A 15 -4.29 8.45 20.16
CA LEU A 15 -3.35 7.90 19.17
C LEU A 15 -2.91 6.46 19.50
N PRO A 16 -2.56 6.12 20.76
CA PRO A 16 -2.29 4.73 21.15
C PRO A 16 -3.56 3.86 21.15
N GLY A 17 -4.72 4.41 21.54
CA GLY A 17 -5.98 3.68 21.62
C GLY A 17 -6.52 3.24 20.25
N ILE A 18 -6.30 4.04 19.20
CA ILE A 18 -6.68 3.68 17.82
C ILE A 18 -5.51 3.11 16.99
N SER A 19 -4.33 2.95 17.60
CA SER A 19 -3.14 2.46 16.91
C SER A 19 -3.33 1.13 16.14
N PRO A 20 -4.13 0.13 16.60
CA PRO A 20 -4.34 -1.10 15.85
C PRO A 20 -5.08 -0.85 14.52
N ILE A 21 -6.12 -0.01 14.57
CA ILE A 21 -6.98 0.28 13.42
C ILE A 21 -6.26 1.20 12.43
N THR A 22 -5.61 2.25 12.92
CA THR A 22 -4.82 3.16 12.06
C THR A 22 -3.69 2.40 11.37
N PHE A 23 -3.04 1.46 12.06
CA PHE A 23 -2.04 0.59 11.47
C PHE A 23 -2.65 -0.25 10.34
N PHE A 24 -3.75 -0.95 10.60
CA PHE A 24 -4.42 -1.77 9.59
C PHE A 24 -4.83 -0.95 8.35
N ILE A 25 -5.43 0.23 8.55
CA ILE A 25 -5.83 1.14 7.46
C ILE A 25 -4.61 1.60 6.68
N LEU A 26 -3.50 1.93 7.34
CA LEU A 26 -2.28 2.36 6.68
C LEU A 26 -1.72 1.25 5.78
N VAL A 27 -1.65 0.02 6.28
CA VAL A 27 -1.15 -1.13 5.51
C VAL A 27 -2.03 -1.42 4.30
N THR A 28 -3.33 -1.54 4.52
CA THR A 28 -4.28 -1.86 3.46
C THR A 28 -4.36 -0.75 2.42
N SER A 29 -4.29 0.52 2.84
CA SER A 29 -4.24 1.66 1.92
C SER A 29 -2.93 1.70 1.13
N LEU A 30 -1.80 1.38 1.76
CA LEU A 30 -0.50 1.32 1.08
C LEU A 30 -0.47 0.21 0.03
N ILE A 31 -0.96 -0.99 0.39
CA ILE A 31 -1.09 -2.11 -0.56
C ILE A 31 -2.04 -1.74 -1.70
N GLY A 32 -3.19 -1.15 -1.36
CA GLY A 32 -4.18 -0.68 -2.33
C GLY A 32 -3.59 0.34 -3.31
N ALA A 33 -2.86 1.33 -2.81
CA ALA A 33 -2.22 2.34 -3.64
C ALA A 33 -1.16 1.75 -4.60
N LEU A 34 -0.41 0.74 -4.16
CA LEU A 34 0.55 0.02 -5.02
C LEU A 34 -0.15 -0.81 -6.11
N GLN A 35 -1.39 -1.24 -5.87
CA GLN A 35 -2.21 -2.01 -6.80
C GLN A 35 -3.21 -1.14 -7.59
N ASP A 36 -3.35 0.16 -7.32
CA ASP A 36 -4.35 1.02 -7.97
C ASP A 36 -3.89 1.49 -9.37
N PHE A 37 -3.62 0.53 -10.27
CA PHE A 37 -3.17 0.82 -11.63
C PHE A 37 -4.32 1.23 -12.55
N THR A 38 -5.52 0.71 -12.31
CA THR A 38 -6.73 1.00 -13.09
C THR A 38 -7.04 2.49 -13.10
N ARG A 39 -6.87 3.18 -11.97
CA ARG A 39 -7.10 4.62 -11.87
C ARG A 39 -6.14 5.42 -12.75
N PHE A 40 -4.87 5.04 -12.81
CA PHE A 40 -3.89 5.67 -13.70
C PHE A 40 -4.18 5.38 -15.17
N ILE A 41 -4.60 4.16 -15.52
CA ILE A 41 -5.03 3.81 -16.89
C ILE A 41 -6.17 4.72 -17.36
N ILE A 42 -7.22 4.82 -16.56
CA ILE A 42 -8.44 5.55 -16.94
C ILE A 42 -8.18 7.05 -17.03
N MET A 43 -7.36 7.60 -16.13
CA MET A 43 -7.14 9.05 -16.05
C MET A 43 -6.07 9.57 -17.01
N THR A 44 -4.97 8.83 -17.22
CA THR A 44 -3.82 9.33 -17.98
C THR A 44 -3.38 8.42 -19.12
N ALA A 45 -3.89 7.19 -19.19
CA ALA A 45 -3.43 6.15 -20.13
C ALA A 45 -1.89 6.02 -20.17
N GLY A 46 -1.20 6.29 -19.05
CA GLY A 46 0.26 6.25 -18.96
C GLY A 46 1.00 7.52 -19.44
N GLY A 47 0.31 8.63 -19.71
CA GLY A 47 0.91 9.86 -20.26
C GLY A 47 1.33 10.93 -19.23
N PRO A 48 2.13 11.95 -19.66
CA PRO A 48 2.96 11.99 -20.88
C PRO A 48 4.33 11.32 -20.65
N ASN A 49 4.93 10.74 -21.70
CA ASN A 49 6.24 10.05 -21.64
C ASN A 49 6.36 8.96 -20.56
N TYR A 50 5.36 8.09 -20.43
CA TYR A 50 5.39 7.02 -19.43
C TYR A 50 5.50 7.51 -17.98
N SER A 51 5.29 8.80 -17.69
CA SER A 51 5.48 9.39 -16.36
C SER A 51 4.50 8.85 -15.31
N THR A 52 3.39 8.24 -15.74
CA THR A 52 2.38 7.63 -14.85
C THR A 52 2.31 6.11 -15.00
N THR A 53 3.32 5.52 -15.64
CA THR A 53 3.41 4.08 -15.86
C THR A 53 3.81 3.38 -14.56
N THR A 54 2.89 2.64 -13.96
CA THR A 54 3.20 1.78 -12.82
C THR A 54 3.71 0.42 -13.29
N ILE A 55 4.40 -0.33 -12.43
CA ILE A 55 4.88 -1.69 -12.77
C ILE A 55 3.70 -2.60 -13.18
N VAL A 56 2.53 -2.40 -12.57
CA VAL A 56 1.31 -3.15 -12.89
C VAL A 56 0.70 -2.72 -14.23
N TYR A 57 0.85 -1.45 -14.63
CA TYR A 57 0.51 -1.03 -15.99
C TYR A 57 1.38 -1.75 -17.04
N TYR A 58 2.68 -1.83 -16.79
CA TYR A 58 3.60 -2.54 -17.69
C TYR A 58 3.30 -4.04 -17.79
N LEU A 59 2.90 -4.66 -16.68
CA LEU A 59 2.38 -6.03 -16.67
C LEU A 59 1.13 -6.16 -17.55
N TYR A 60 0.17 -5.24 -17.41
CA TYR A 60 -1.07 -5.25 -18.19
C TYR A 60 -0.81 -5.12 -19.69
N THR A 61 0.03 -4.18 -20.12
CA THR A 61 0.37 -4.02 -21.53
C THR A 61 1.12 -5.24 -22.07
N THR A 62 2.05 -5.79 -21.30
CA THR A 62 2.77 -7.03 -21.65
C THR A 62 1.82 -8.22 -21.84
N ALA A 63 0.87 -8.41 -20.92
CA ALA A 63 -0.09 -9.51 -20.97
C ALA A 63 -1.07 -9.39 -22.13
N PHE A 64 -1.65 -8.20 -22.35
CA PHE A 64 -2.81 -8.03 -23.23
C PHE A 64 -2.49 -7.34 -24.56
N GLN A 65 -1.48 -6.47 -24.64
CA GLN A 65 -1.08 -5.84 -25.91
C GLN A 65 0.00 -6.66 -26.62
N TYR A 66 1.05 -7.05 -25.88
CA TYR A 66 2.14 -7.86 -26.43
C TYR A 66 1.82 -9.36 -26.45
N ASN A 67 0.73 -9.80 -25.81
CA ASN A 67 0.32 -11.20 -25.68
C ASN A 67 1.41 -12.12 -25.08
N ASP A 68 2.36 -11.55 -24.34
CA ASP A 68 3.41 -12.31 -23.67
C ASP A 68 2.98 -12.63 -22.24
N MET A 69 2.07 -13.60 -22.14
CA MET A 69 1.49 -14.02 -20.86
C MET A 69 2.55 -14.63 -19.92
N GLY A 70 3.59 -15.26 -20.48
CA GLY A 70 4.67 -15.89 -19.72
C GLY A 70 5.54 -14.85 -19.03
N PHE A 71 6.01 -13.85 -19.79
CA PHE A 71 6.78 -12.75 -19.22
C PHE A 71 5.95 -11.88 -18.28
N ALA A 72 4.69 -11.60 -18.62
CA ALA A 72 3.78 -10.87 -17.73
C ALA A 72 3.55 -11.58 -16.40
N SER A 73 3.45 -12.91 -16.40
CA SER A 73 3.31 -13.71 -15.17
C SER A 73 4.56 -13.64 -14.30
N ALA A 74 5.76 -13.61 -14.88
CA ALA A 74 7.00 -13.42 -14.12
C ALA A 74 7.06 -12.05 -13.44
N ILE A 75 6.63 -10.99 -14.14
CA ILE A 75 6.51 -9.63 -13.57
C ILE A 75 5.47 -9.63 -12.44
N ALA A 76 4.32 -10.30 -12.62
CA ALA A 76 3.28 -10.41 -11.60
C ALA A 76 3.82 -11.03 -10.31
N TRP A 77 4.55 -12.13 -10.43
CA TRP A 77 5.20 -12.79 -9.29
C TRP A 77 6.20 -11.88 -8.59
N PHE A 78 7.04 -11.17 -9.36
CA PHE A 78 8.02 -10.23 -8.79
C PHE A 78 7.35 -9.11 -8.00
N VAL A 79 6.30 -8.49 -8.55
CA VAL A 79 5.51 -7.47 -7.85
C VAL A 79 4.83 -8.05 -6.60
N GLY A 80 4.28 -9.27 -6.71
CA GLY A 80 3.70 -10.00 -5.59
C GLY A 80 4.69 -10.21 -4.44
N PHE A 81 5.94 -10.58 -4.75
CA PHE A 81 7.00 -10.71 -3.75
C PHE A 81 7.32 -9.38 -3.06
N ILE A 82 7.39 -8.27 -3.81
CA ILE A 82 7.61 -6.94 -3.23
C ILE A 82 6.48 -6.58 -2.25
N ILE A 83 5.22 -6.77 -2.66
CA ILE A 83 4.06 -6.51 -1.82
C ILE A 83 4.08 -7.41 -0.59
N MET A 84 4.46 -8.68 -0.73
CA MET A 84 4.58 -9.62 0.38
C MET A 84 5.64 -9.15 1.39
N ILE A 85 6.81 -8.70 0.94
CA ILE A 85 7.87 -8.17 1.81
C ILE A 85 7.37 -6.93 2.55
N ILE A 86 6.74 -5.99 1.84
CA ILE A 86 6.16 -4.78 2.46
C ILE A 86 5.11 -5.16 3.50
N THR A 87 4.25 -6.12 3.18
CA THR A 87 3.20 -6.62 4.09
C THR A 87 3.82 -7.28 5.32
N LEU A 88 4.89 -8.05 5.15
CA LEU A 88 5.60 -8.72 6.25
C LEU A 88 6.26 -7.70 7.18
N ILE A 89 6.95 -6.70 6.62
CA ILE A 89 7.56 -5.59 7.38
C ILE A 89 6.49 -4.85 8.18
N ASN A 90 5.36 -4.57 7.54
CA ASN A 90 4.22 -3.96 8.21
C ASN A 90 3.72 -4.86 9.35
N PHE A 91 3.49 -6.15 9.12
CA PHE A 91 3.02 -7.06 10.16
C PHE A 91 3.99 -7.15 11.35
N LEU A 92 5.30 -7.12 11.11
CA LEU A 92 6.32 -7.05 12.16
C LEU A 92 6.29 -5.72 12.91
N ALA A 93 6.10 -4.59 12.22
CA ALA A 93 5.95 -3.27 12.84
C ALA A 93 4.68 -3.19 13.72
N SER A 94 3.59 -3.81 13.27
CA SER A 94 2.34 -3.96 14.04
C SER A 94 2.62 -4.55 15.42
N LYS A 95 3.39 -5.65 15.47
CA LYS A 95 3.68 -6.36 16.72
C LYS A 95 4.45 -5.53 17.75
N LYS A 96 5.15 -4.46 17.33
CA LYS A 96 5.94 -3.58 18.19
C LYS A 96 5.18 -2.32 18.65
N TRP A 97 4.17 -1.89 17.89
CA TRP A 97 3.45 -0.63 18.13
C TRP A 97 1.99 -0.83 18.56
N VAL A 98 1.41 -1.99 18.23
CA VAL A 98 0.02 -2.35 18.55
C VAL A 98 0.00 -3.17 19.83
N HIS A 99 -0.33 -2.53 20.95
CA HIS A 99 -0.64 -3.24 22.18
C HIS A 99 -2.06 -3.79 22.07
N TYR A 100 -2.17 -5.11 21.90
CA TYR A 100 -3.40 -5.84 22.17
C TYR A 100 -3.52 -5.91 23.70
N ASN A 101 -4.27 -4.99 24.30
CA ASN A 101 -4.76 -5.19 25.67
C ASN A 101 -5.92 -6.18 25.64
#